data_AF-A0A2W1J6V4-F1
#
_entry.id   AF-A0A2W1J6V4-F1
#
_cell.length_a   1.000
_cell.length_b   1.000
_cell.length_c   1.000
_cell.angle_alpha   90.00
_cell.angle_beta   90.00
_cell.angle_gamma   90.00
#
_symmetry.space_group_name_H-M   'P 1'
#
loop_
_entity.id
_entity.type
_entity.pdbx_description
1 polymer ?
#
loop_
_entity_poly.entity_id
_entity_poly.type
_entity_poly.pdbx_seq_one_letter_code
_entity_poly.pdbx_strand_id
1 'polypeptide(L)'
;MHPIAIPQTSPDRYISFKHALNLRLPDEDTGEWHFLSAFFDEGEFTSSRSAPVAGAGGLVDTTPSLSDRGVREMSSILAAQEILPDDGPVYVANHYRAIADLSMLELKDCKVPTIANNRAINAWLDTEEQVNQLVTEYLIPLRSQLKKTNRQVFDQWIATVRYE
;
A
#
# COMPACT_ATOMS: atom_id res chain seq x y z
N MET A 1 13.72 -14.04 -15.69
CA MET A 1 12.88 -13.21 -14.82
C MET A 1 13.03 -13.79 -13.42
N HIS A 2 13.47 -12.98 -12.45
CA HIS A 2 13.77 -13.46 -11.10
C HIS A 2 12.86 -12.74 -10.09
N PRO A 3 12.35 -13.44 -9.06
CA PRO A 3 11.56 -12.78 -8.04
C PRO A 3 12.40 -11.73 -7.31
N ILE A 4 11.77 -10.64 -6.92
CA ILE A 4 12.39 -9.63 -6.05
C ILE A 4 12.62 -10.21 -4.64
N ALA A 5 13.55 -9.61 -3.90
CA ALA A 5 13.74 -9.96 -2.49
C ALA A 5 12.54 -9.53 -1.66
N ILE A 6 12.11 -10.40 -0.76
CA ILE A 6 11.06 -10.11 0.22
C ILE A 6 11.75 -9.84 1.56
N PRO A 7 11.73 -8.58 2.04
CA PRO A 7 12.36 -8.26 3.31
C PRO A 7 11.61 -8.93 4.46
N GLN A 8 12.26 -9.07 5.62
CA GLN A 8 11.59 -9.51 6.84
C GLN A 8 10.37 -8.61 7.13
N THR A 9 9.23 -9.22 7.47
CA THR A 9 8.01 -8.46 7.79
C THR A 9 7.40 -8.88 9.11
N SER A 10 6.49 -8.05 9.61
CA SER A 10 5.71 -8.21 10.82
C SER A 10 4.39 -7.41 10.67
N PRO A 11 3.39 -7.59 11.55
CA PRO A 11 2.15 -6.81 11.48
C PRO A 11 2.35 -5.28 11.50
N ASP A 12 3.46 -4.80 12.06
CA ASP A 12 3.86 -3.38 12.11
C ASP A 12 4.91 -3.00 11.05
N ARG A 13 5.41 -3.93 10.23
CA ARG A 13 6.35 -3.69 9.13
C ARG A 13 6.02 -4.61 7.96
N TYR A 14 5.36 -4.10 6.93
CA TYR A 14 4.70 -4.92 5.92
C TYR A 14 4.92 -4.37 4.50
N ILE A 15 4.81 -5.22 3.49
CA ILE A 15 4.88 -4.82 2.08
C ILE A 15 3.65 -3.97 1.74
N SER A 16 3.84 -2.84 1.05
CA SER A 16 2.75 -1.92 0.74
C SER A 16 2.89 -1.27 -0.64
N PHE A 17 2.25 -0.11 -0.81
CA PHE A 17 2.27 0.72 -2.01
C PHE A 17 1.80 -0.05 -3.25
N LYS A 18 2.39 0.24 -4.41
CA LYS A 18 2.04 -0.42 -5.67
C LYS A 18 2.23 -1.94 -5.66
N HIS A 19 3.09 -2.50 -4.79
CA HIS A 19 3.29 -3.95 -4.76
C HIS A 19 2.07 -4.64 -4.14
N ALA A 20 1.58 -4.12 -3.02
CA ALA A 20 0.34 -4.57 -2.41
C ALA A 20 -0.87 -4.41 -3.35
N LEU A 21 -0.98 -3.29 -4.07
CA LEU A 21 -2.05 -3.07 -5.06
C LEU A 21 -2.04 -4.07 -6.23
N ASN A 22 -0.90 -4.70 -6.50
CA ASN A 22 -0.75 -5.66 -7.59
C ASN A 22 -0.75 -7.11 -7.10
N LEU A 23 -0.94 -7.35 -5.80
CA LEU A 23 -1.20 -8.68 -5.26
C LEU A 23 -2.72 -8.89 -5.17
N ARG A 24 -3.22 -10.03 -5.62
CA ARG A 24 -4.60 -10.43 -5.37
C ARG A 24 -4.71 -10.95 -3.94
N LEU A 25 -5.49 -10.25 -3.12
CA LEU A 25 -5.79 -10.70 -1.76
C LEU A 25 -7.04 -11.60 -1.77
N PRO A 26 -7.16 -12.54 -0.82
CA PRO A 26 -8.42 -13.25 -0.61
C PRO A 26 -9.55 -12.27 -0.39
N ASP A 27 -10.71 -12.55 -1.00
CA ASP A 27 -11.94 -11.76 -0.88
C ASP A 27 -11.85 -10.32 -1.41
N GLU A 28 -10.82 -10.00 -2.21
CA GLU A 28 -10.69 -8.74 -2.94
C GLU A 28 -10.65 -9.04 -4.46
N ASP A 29 -11.57 -8.44 -5.22
CA ASP A 29 -11.67 -8.63 -6.68
C ASP A 29 -10.71 -7.73 -7.49
N THR A 30 -9.89 -6.96 -6.79
CA THR A 30 -8.99 -5.96 -7.36
C THR A 30 -7.53 -6.46 -7.38
N GLY A 31 -6.73 -6.00 -8.34
CA GLY A 31 -5.27 -6.25 -8.41
C GLY A 31 -4.80 -7.06 -9.62
N GLU A 32 -3.52 -7.48 -9.58
CA GLU A 32 -2.78 -8.27 -10.60
C GLU A 32 -2.37 -7.60 -11.93
N TRP A 33 -2.89 -6.41 -12.29
CA TRP A 33 -2.59 -5.82 -13.61
C TRP A 33 -1.09 -5.63 -13.90
N HIS A 34 -0.30 -5.39 -12.86
CA HIS A 34 1.15 -5.27 -12.94
C HIS A 34 1.87 -6.23 -11.97
N PHE A 35 1.30 -7.41 -11.69
CA PHE A 35 1.90 -8.37 -10.76
C PHE A 35 3.34 -8.75 -11.15
N LEU A 36 3.55 -9.15 -12.41
CA LEU A 36 4.88 -9.57 -12.88
C LEU A 36 5.92 -8.46 -12.72
N SER A 37 5.59 -7.22 -13.11
CA SER A 37 6.54 -6.11 -12.99
C SER A 37 6.68 -5.58 -11.56
N ALA A 38 5.74 -5.88 -10.67
CA ALA A 38 5.83 -5.56 -9.25
C ALA A 38 6.71 -6.57 -8.50
N PHE A 39 6.63 -7.87 -8.82
CA PHE A 39 7.30 -8.91 -8.04
C PHE A 39 8.46 -9.60 -8.73
N PHE A 40 8.73 -9.28 -9.99
CA PHE A 40 9.83 -9.88 -10.72
C PHE A 40 10.67 -8.85 -11.50
N ASP A 41 11.99 -9.06 -11.49
CA ASP A 41 12.93 -8.27 -12.28
C ASP A 41 13.10 -8.89 -13.69
N GLU A 42 12.98 -8.04 -14.72
CA GLU A 42 13.10 -8.39 -16.14
C GLU A 42 14.55 -8.37 -16.66
N GLY A 43 15.55 -7.99 -15.83
CA GLY A 43 16.93 -7.74 -16.27
C GLY A 43 17.97 -8.80 -15.85
N GLU A 44 19.07 -8.89 -16.61
CA GLU A 44 20.23 -9.77 -16.35
C GLU A 44 21.26 -9.21 -15.33
N PHE A 45 21.06 -8.02 -14.73
CA PHE A 45 22.08 -7.37 -13.88
C PHE A 45 21.59 -6.95 -12.47
N THR A 46 21.95 -7.78 -11.49
CA THR A 46 22.65 -7.52 -10.21
C THR A 46 22.33 -6.29 -9.34
N SER A 47 21.06 -5.91 -9.19
CA SER A 47 20.60 -5.45 -7.88
C SER A 47 19.21 -6.02 -7.66
N SER A 48 19.10 -7.12 -6.92
CA SER A 48 17.80 -7.68 -6.54
C SER A 48 17.00 -6.56 -5.89
N ARG A 49 15.94 -6.10 -6.56
CA ARG A 49 15.04 -5.13 -5.94
C ARG A 49 14.44 -5.79 -4.70
N SER A 50 14.18 -5.00 -3.67
CA SER A 50 13.43 -5.45 -2.49
C SER A 50 12.04 -4.87 -2.55
N ALA A 51 11.03 -5.65 -2.14
CA ALA A 51 9.68 -5.14 -1.99
C ALA A 51 9.69 -3.94 -1.02
N PRO A 52 9.01 -2.82 -1.35
CA PRO A 52 8.97 -1.64 -0.50
C PRO A 52 8.05 -1.90 0.71
N VAL A 53 8.52 -1.50 1.88
CA VAL A 53 7.80 -1.69 3.14
C VAL A 53 7.30 -0.37 3.74
N ALA A 54 6.12 -0.43 4.33
CA ALA A 54 5.56 0.59 5.21
C ALA A 54 5.59 0.10 6.67
N GLY A 55 5.26 0.99 7.60
CA GLY A 55 5.32 0.74 9.03
C GLY A 55 6.71 0.99 9.63
N ALA A 56 7.06 0.27 10.68
CA ALA A 56 8.27 0.46 11.47
C ALA A 56 9.53 0.39 10.59
N GLY A 57 10.27 1.50 10.54
CA GLY A 57 11.50 1.61 9.73
C GLY A 57 11.29 1.58 8.21
N GLY A 58 10.05 1.69 7.73
CA GLY A 58 9.71 1.72 6.31
C GLY A 58 9.75 3.12 5.68
N LEU A 59 9.30 3.22 4.42
CA LEU A 59 9.26 4.51 3.69
C LEU A 59 8.26 5.51 4.28
N VAL A 60 7.22 4.99 4.93
CA VAL A 60 6.24 5.73 5.69
C VAL A 60 5.73 4.82 6.81
N ASP A 61 5.33 5.41 7.94
CA ASP A 61 4.74 4.68 9.04
C ASP A 61 3.34 5.23 9.31
N THR A 62 2.32 4.44 8.98
CA THR A 62 0.91 4.74 9.23
C THR A 62 0.35 3.96 10.42
N THR A 63 1.16 3.08 11.03
CA THR A 63 0.74 2.24 12.17
C THR A 63 0.24 3.04 13.38
N PRO A 64 0.70 4.27 13.68
CA PRO A 64 0.16 5.02 14.82
C PRO A 64 -1.34 5.39 14.70
N SER A 65 -1.90 5.43 13.48
CA SER A 65 -3.33 5.72 13.24
C SER A 65 -4.13 4.47 12.94
N LEU A 66 -3.49 3.47 12.34
CA LEU A 66 -4.18 2.34 11.75
C LEU A 66 -3.85 1.01 12.43
N SER A 67 -2.88 0.97 13.35
CA SER A 67 -2.37 -0.29 13.90
C SER A 67 -1.99 -1.24 12.74
N ASP A 68 -2.36 -2.51 12.87
CA ASP A 68 -2.33 -3.59 11.91
C ASP A 68 -3.56 -3.64 10.97
N ARG A 69 -4.45 -2.63 11.00
CA ARG A 69 -5.63 -2.61 10.12
C ARG A 69 -5.22 -2.70 8.65
N GLY A 70 -5.81 -3.68 7.96
CA GLY A 70 -5.54 -3.94 6.56
C GLY A 70 -4.19 -4.60 6.29
N VAL A 71 -3.46 -5.05 7.31
CA VAL A 71 -2.25 -5.86 7.14
C VAL A 71 -2.63 -7.34 7.24
N ARG A 72 -2.24 -8.15 6.25
CA ARG A 72 -2.56 -9.58 6.20
C ARG A 72 -1.29 -10.41 6.02
N GLU A 73 -1.29 -11.60 6.62
CA GLU A 73 -0.27 -12.61 6.38
C GLU A 73 -0.56 -13.28 5.02
N MET A 74 0.44 -13.34 4.15
CA MET A 74 0.31 -13.68 2.72
C MET A 74 1.39 -14.65 2.23
N SER A 75 2.10 -15.34 3.12
CA SER A 75 3.21 -16.23 2.74
C SER A 75 2.77 -17.33 1.79
N SER A 76 1.60 -17.94 2.04
CA SER A 76 1.08 -19.02 1.21
C SER A 76 0.79 -18.57 -0.23
N ILE A 77 0.29 -17.34 -0.40
CA ILE A 77 -0.03 -16.76 -1.70
C ILE A 77 1.26 -16.43 -2.46
N LEU A 78 2.25 -15.82 -1.80
CA LEU A 78 3.54 -15.52 -2.43
C LEU A 78 4.33 -16.80 -2.76
N ALA A 79 4.33 -17.80 -1.87
CA ALA A 79 4.95 -19.09 -2.12
C ALA A 79 4.32 -19.84 -3.30
N ALA A 80 2.99 -19.74 -3.47
CA ALA A 80 2.31 -20.31 -4.63
C ALA A 80 2.71 -19.66 -5.98
N GLN A 81 3.28 -18.45 -5.93
CA GLN A 81 3.84 -17.73 -7.08
C GLN A 81 5.37 -17.87 -7.18
N GLU A 82 5.97 -18.81 -6.43
CA GLU A 82 7.43 -19.03 -6.36
C GLU A 82 8.23 -17.81 -5.85
N ILE A 83 7.55 -16.89 -5.14
CA ILE A 83 8.18 -15.76 -4.45
C ILE A 83 8.40 -16.18 -3.00
N LEU A 84 9.62 -16.60 -2.69
CA LEU A 84 9.96 -17.14 -1.37
C LEU A 84 10.60 -16.04 -0.49
N PRO A 85 10.12 -15.85 0.75
CA PRO A 85 10.78 -14.96 1.69
C PRO A 85 12.10 -15.53 2.18
N ASP A 86 13.02 -14.63 2.55
CA ASP A 86 14.30 -15.02 3.14
C ASP A 86 14.10 -15.72 4.49
N ASP A 87 13.13 -15.25 5.30
CA ASP A 87 12.76 -15.84 6.59
C ASP A 87 11.37 -15.37 7.06
N GLY A 88 10.66 -16.24 7.76
CA GLY A 88 9.42 -15.93 8.49
C GLY A 88 8.16 -15.67 7.65
N PRO A 89 7.04 -15.33 8.30
CA PRO A 89 5.81 -14.95 7.64
C PRO A 89 5.95 -13.63 6.86
N VAL A 90 5.22 -13.50 5.75
CA VAL A 90 5.16 -12.30 4.92
C VAL A 90 3.86 -11.55 5.16
N TYR A 91 3.96 -10.31 5.64
CA TYR A 91 2.84 -9.42 5.86
C TYR A 91 2.74 -8.38 4.74
N VAL A 92 1.53 -8.20 4.22
CA VAL A 92 1.23 -7.31 3.09
C VAL A 92 -0.01 -6.47 3.41
N ALA A 93 0.00 -5.21 3.00
CA ALA A 93 -1.17 -4.36 3.02
C ALA A 93 -2.26 -4.87 2.06
N ASN A 94 -3.51 -4.75 2.45
CA ASN A 94 -4.63 -4.77 1.52
C ASN A 94 -4.68 -3.48 0.70
N HIS A 95 -5.59 -3.42 -0.26
CA HIS A 95 -5.63 -2.31 -1.20
C HIS A 95 -5.91 -0.97 -0.52
N TYR A 96 -6.81 -0.94 0.46
CA TYR A 96 -7.11 0.27 1.23
C TYR A 96 -5.90 0.81 1.99
N ARG A 97 -5.18 -0.07 2.70
CA ARG A 97 -3.96 0.31 3.43
C ARG A 97 -2.85 0.74 2.50
N ALA A 98 -2.71 0.08 1.35
CA ALA A 98 -1.72 0.44 0.34
C ALA A 98 -1.96 1.82 -0.28
N ILE A 99 -3.22 2.17 -0.56
CA ILE A 99 -3.61 3.52 -1.00
C ILE A 99 -3.30 4.55 0.09
N ALA A 100 -3.64 4.25 1.34
CA ALA A 100 -3.37 5.14 2.47
C ALA A 100 -1.87 5.39 2.69
N ASP A 101 -1.04 4.36 2.56
CA ASP A 101 0.42 4.47 2.65
C ASP A 101 1.00 5.30 1.48
N LEU A 102 0.49 5.13 0.26
CA LEU A 102 0.85 5.97 -0.89
C LEU A 102 0.50 7.45 -0.65
N SER A 103 -0.70 7.72 -0.15
CA SER A 103 -1.12 9.09 0.17
C SER A 103 -0.23 9.70 1.25
N MET A 104 0.06 8.96 2.32
CA MET A 104 0.90 9.45 3.42
C MET A 104 2.34 9.75 2.97
N LEU A 105 2.86 9.00 1.99
CA LEU A 105 4.19 9.21 1.40
C LEU A 105 4.32 10.59 0.75
N GLU A 106 3.26 11.11 0.13
CA GLU A 106 3.26 12.46 -0.48
C GLU A 106 2.86 13.54 0.55
N LEU A 107 1.89 13.24 1.42
CA LEU A 107 1.40 14.18 2.43
C LEU A 107 2.45 14.56 3.47
N LYS A 108 3.38 13.66 3.83
CA LYS A 108 4.47 13.97 4.76
C LYS A 108 5.39 15.09 4.25
N ASP A 109 5.47 15.25 2.93
CA ASP A 109 6.24 16.28 2.23
C ASP A 109 5.40 17.52 1.85
N CYS A 110 4.21 17.69 2.45
CA CYS A 110 3.24 18.75 2.13
C CYS A 110 2.76 18.75 0.66
N LYS A 111 2.76 17.59 -0.01
CA LYS A 111 2.27 17.47 -1.39
C LYS A 111 0.85 16.91 -1.40
N VAL A 112 0.04 17.41 -2.33
CA VAL A 112 -1.25 16.80 -2.66
C VAL A 112 -0.95 15.43 -3.29
N PRO A 113 -1.57 14.32 -2.82
CA PRO A 113 -1.37 13.02 -3.42
C PRO A 113 -1.70 13.00 -4.91
N THR A 114 -0.68 12.73 -5.72
CA THR A 114 -0.79 12.63 -7.17
C THR A 114 -0.84 11.19 -7.65
N ILE A 115 -0.24 10.27 -6.89
CA ILE A 115 -0.27 8.84 -7.18
C ILE A 115 -1.64 8.27 -6.79
N ALA A 116 -2.09 8.58 -5.58
CA ALA A 116 -3.42 8.22 -5.07
C ALA A 116 -4.40 9.40 -5.25
N ASN A 117 -4.51 9.92 -6.47
CA ASN A 117 -5.51 10.94 -6.81
C ASN A 117 -6.90 10.30 -7.03
N ASN A 118 -7.96 11.12 -7.12
CA ASN A 118 -9.33 10.59 -7.25
C ASN A 118 -9.52 9.64 -8.44
N ARG A 119 -8.93 9.97 -9.59
CA ARG A 119 -9.00 9.13 -10.79
C ARG A 119 -8.31 7.79 -10.59
N ALA A 120 -7.14 7.77 -9.93
CA ALA A 120 -6.41 6.54 -9.64
C ALA A 120 -7.16 5.67 -8.63
N ILE A 121 -7.74 6.28 -7.60
CA ILE A 121 -8.57 5.58 -6.61
C ILE A 121 -9.77 4.90 -7.28
N ASN A 122 -10.50 5.62 -8.14
CA ASN A 122 -11.62 5.05 -8.93
C ASN A 122 -11.18 4.06 -10.01
N ALA A 123 -9.87 3.95 -10.29
CA ALA A 123 -9.34 2.89 -11.14
C ALA A 123 -8.89 1.66 -10.33
N TRP A 124 -8.79 1.76 -9.01
CA TRP A 124 -8.42 0.65 -8.12
C TRP A 124 -9.61 0.11 -7.31
N LEU A 125 -10.63 0.93 -7.06
CA LEU A 125 -11.83 0.59 -6.32
C LEU A 125 -13.04 0.75 -7.24
N ASP A 126 -13.86 -0.28 -7.32
CA ASP A 126 -14.94 -0.44 -8.28
C ASP A 126 -16.29 0.08 -7.79
N THR A 127 -16.45 0.36 -6.48
CA THR A 127 -17.73 0.81 -5.93
C THR A 127 -17.63 2.01 -4.99
N GLU A 128 -18.74 2.72 -4.84
CA GLU A 128 -18.87 3.83 -3.90
C GLU A 128 -18.64 3.38 -2.45
N GLU A 129 -19.10 2.19 -2.08
CA GLU A 129 -18.88 1.61 -0.75
C GLU A 129 -17.39 1.41 -0.46
N GLN A 130 -16.63 0.91 -1.44
CA GLN A 130 -15.18 0.72 -1.29
C GLN A 130 -14.46 2.07 -1.13
N VAL A 131 -14.81 3.08 -1.92
CA VAL A 131 -14.23 4.43 -1.78
C VAL A 131 -14.61 5.05 -0.43
N ASN A 132 -15.85 4.90 0.02
CA ASN A 132 -16.28 5.36 1.33
C ASN A 132 -15.56 4.64 2.47
N GLN A 133 -15.33 3.34 2.34
CA GLN A 133 -14.52 2.57 3.28
C GLN A 133 -13.08 3.08 3.34
N LEU A 134 -12.44 3.27 2.18
CA LEU A 134 -11.10 3.87 2.09
C LEU A 134 -11.03 5.20 2.86
N VAL A 135 -11.95 6.11 2.57
CA VAL A 135 -11.97 7.44 3.18
C VAL A 135 -12.16 7.36 4.68
N THR A 136 -13.18 6.64 5.15
CA THR A 136 -13.59 6.62 6.56
C THR A 136 -12.65 5.80 7.43
N GLU A 137 -12.21 4.64 6.96
CA GLU A 137 -11.48 3.68 7.78
C GLU A 137 -9.96 3.80 7.66
N TYR A 138 -9.45 4.36 6.56
CA TYR A 138 -8.01 4.40 6.28
C TYR A 138 -7.46 5.81 6.10
N LEU A 139 -8.14 6.72 5.39
CA LEU A 139 -7.59 8.06 5.13
C LEU A 139 -7.84 9.06 6.27
N ILE A 140 -9.09 9.19 6.74
CA ILE A 140 -9.44 10.11 7.83
C ILE A 140 -8.58 9.89 9.09
N PRO A 141 -8.32 8.64 9.55
CA PRO A 141 -7.48 8.40 10.72
C PRO A 141 -6.04 8.93 10.60
N LEU A 142 -5.47 9.00 9.39
CA LEU A 142 -4.11 9.49 9.16
C LEU A 142 -3.94 10.97 9.52
N ARG A 143 -5.03 11.73 9.48
CA ARG A 143 -5.02 13.16 9.80
C ARG A 143 -4.40 13.47 11.17
N SER A 144 -4.57 12.57 12.13
CA SER A 144 -4.04 12.73 13.50
C SER A 144 -2.50 12.78 13.53
N GLN A 145 -1.82 12.03 12.66
CA GLN A 145 -0.36 11.96 12.55
C GLN A 145 0.26 13.14 11.79
N LEU A 146 -0.52 13.83 10.96
CA LEU A 146 -0.01 14.93 10.15
C LEU A 146 0.32 16.16 10.99
N LYS A 147 1.43 16.82 10.64
CA LYS A 147 1.77 18.15 11.14
C LYS A 147 0.73 19.18 10.69
N LYS A 148 0.60 20.30 11.42
CA LYS A 148 -0.42 21.33 11.16
C LYS A 148 -0.42 21.84 9.71
N THR A 149 0.75 22.03 9.11
CA THR A 149 0.92 22.43 7.69
C THR A 149 0.38 21.38 6.73
N ASN A 150 0.67 20.11 7.00
CA ASN A 150 0.28 18.99 6.14
C ASN A 150 -1.23 18.71 6.26
N ARG A 151 -1.84 19.00 7.43
CA ARG A 151 -3.30 18.87 7.64
C ARG A 151 -4.11 19.73 6.69
N GLN A 152 -3.65 20.94 6.35
CA GLN A 152 -4.36 21.79 5.39
C GLN A 152 -4.40 21.18 3.99
N VAL A 153 -3.27 20.63 3.54
CA VAL A 153 -3.16 19.92 2.26
C VAL A 153 -4.03 18.66 2.27
N PHE A 154 -3.98 17.90 3.37
CA PHE A 154 -4.83 16.73 3.56
C PHE A 154 -6.31 17.08 3.50
N ASP A 155 -6.76 18.10 4.25
CA ASP A 155 -8.17 18.50 4.34
C ASP A 155 -8.71 18.95 2.98
N GLN A 156 -7.88 19.61 2.16
CA GLN A 156 -8.25 19.98 0.79
C GLN A 156 -8.33 18.77 -0.13
N TRP A 157 -7.33 17.88 -0.07
CA TRP A 157 -7.29 16.69 -0.92
C TRP A 157 -8.40 15.69 -0.58
N ILE A 158 -8.62 15.39 0.70
CA ILE A 158 -9.61 14.38 1.12
C ILE A 158 -11.03 14.78 0.70
N ALA A 159 -11.34 16.09 0.66
CA ALA A 159 -12.62 16.60 0.15
C ALA A 159 -12.84 16.36 -1.35
N THR A 160 -11.77 16.01 -2.09
CA THR A 160 -11.85 15.64 -3.52
C THR A 160 -12.00 14.15 -3.75
N VAL A 161 -11.74 13.32 -2.74
CA VAL A 161 -11.80 11.85 -2.86
C VAL A 161 -13.25 11.39 -2.76
N ARG A 162 -13.80 10.91 -3.87
CA ARG A 162 -15.18 10.42 -4.01
C ARG A 162 -15.32 9.48 -5.20
N TYR A 163 -16.32 8.62 -5.16
CA TYR A 163 -16.65 7.77 -6.30
C TYR A 163 -17.17 8.62 -7.48
N GLU A 164 -16.72 8.33 -8.71
CA GLU A 164 -17.06 9.08 -9.93
C GLU A 164 -17.38 8.17 -11.13
#